data_AF-A0AAV3RTA0-F1
#
_entry.id   AF-A0AAV3RTA0-F1
#
_cell.length_a   1.000
_cell.length_b   1.000
_cell.length_c   1.000
_cell.angle_alpha   90.00
_cell.angle_beta   90.00
_cell.angle_gamma   90.00
#
_symmetry.space_group_name_H-M   'P 1'
#
loop_
_entity.id
_entity.type
_entity.pdbx_description
1 polymer ?
#
loop_
_entity_poly.entity_id
_entity_poly.type
_entity_poly.pdbx_seq_one_letter_code
_entity_poly.pdbx_strand_id
1 'polypeptide(L)' 'MLISWILWSLDPELAITVPYFEDAKPLWDYLEKRFSVANGPRLQQLRKDITHCCQAKGMPLEDYYNKLTGLF' A
#
# COMPACT_ATOMS: atom_id res chain seq x y z
N MET A 1 14.76 -2.02 -17.64
CA MET A 1 13.40 -1.98 -18.22
C MET A 1 12.34 -2.04 -17.11
N LEU A 2 12.13 -0.96 -16.37
CA LEU A 2 11.14 -0.97 -15.27
C LEU A 2 9.70 -0.93 -15.78
N ILE A 3 9.45 -0.23 -16.89
CA ILE A 3 8.12 -0.12 -17.51
C ILE A 3 7.55 -1.49 -17.90
N SER A 4 8.33 -2.33 -18.59
CA SER A 4 7.87 -3.65 -19.01
C SER A 4 7.57 -4.56 -17.83
N TRP A 5 8.30 -4.43 -16.73
CA TRP A 5 8.05 -5.21 -15.50
C TRP A 5 6.75 -4.77 -14.83
N ILE A 6 6.50 -3.46 -14.78
CA ILE A 6 5.23 -2.92 -14.28
C ILE A 6 4.08 -3.43 -15.16
N LEU A 7 4.19 -3.35 -16.48
CA LEU A 7 3.14 -3.82 -17.40
C LEU A 7 2.91 -5.33 -17.33
N TRP A 8 3.96 -6.14 -17.14
CA TRP A 8 3.84 -7.60 -16.97
C TRP A 8 3.22 -8.01 -15.64
N SER A 9 3.29 -7.15 -14.62
CA SER A 9 2.64 -7.41 -13.33
C SER A 9 1.12 -7.13 -13.36
N LEU A 10 0.63 -6.47 -14.40
CA LEU A 10 -0.79 -6.18 -14.58
C LEU A 10 -1.49 -7.36 -15.27
N ASP A 11 -2.81 -7.43 -15.08
CA ASP A 11 -3.65 -8.29 -15.90
C ASP A 11 -3.47 -7.93 -17.38
N PRO A 12 -3.30 -8.90 -18.31
CA PRO A 12 -3.11 -8.63 -19.73
C PRO A 12 -4.19 -7.73 -20.34
N GLU A 13 -5.44 -7.86 -19.94
CA GLU A 13 -6.53 -7.01 -20.44
C GLU A 13 -6.37 -5.57 -19.95
N LEU A 14 -5.87 -5.39 -18.73
CA LEU A 14 -5.60 -4.09 -18.15
C LEU A 14 -4.39 -3.42 -18.79
N ALA A 15 -3.32 -4.19 -19.03
CA ALA A 15 -2.06 -3.70 -19.59
C ALA A 15 -2.26 -3.05 -20.97
N ILE A 16 -3.16 -3.59 -21.79
CA ILE A 16 -3.50 -3.04 -23.12
C ILE A 16 -4.15 -1.65 -23.02
N THR A 17 -4.80 -1.33 -21.91
CA THR A 17 -5.45 -0.03 -21.69
C THR A 17 -4.49 1.07 -21.23
N VAL A 18 -3.25 0.72 -20.87
CA VAL A 18 -2.26 1.65 -20.34
C VAL A 18 -1.58 2.42 -21.48
N PRO A 19 -1.60 3.76 -21.47
CA PRO A 19 -0.88 4.57 -22.47
C PRO A 19 0.63 4.30 -22.46
N TYR A 20 1.30 4.66 -23.55
CA TYR A 20 2.76 4.61 -23.59
C TYR A 20 3.38 5.63 -22.64
N PHE A 21 4.42 5.21 -21.91
CA PHE A 21 5.24 6.07 -21.04
C PHE A 21 6.72 5.76 -21.28
N GLU A 22 7.56 6.80 -21.28
CA GLU A 22 9.02 6.67 -21.42
C GLU A 22 9.71 6.39 -20.08
N ASP A 23 9.15 6.90 -19.00
CA ASP A 23 9.66 6.76 -17.63
C ASP A 23 8.71 5.94 -16.73
N ALA A 24 9.30 5.18 -15.82
CA ALA A 24 8.54 4.33 -14.89
C ALA A 24 7.74 5.14 -13.85
N LYS A 25 8.23 6.32 -13.44
CA LYS A 25 7.58 7.14 -12.41
C LYS A 25 6.24 7.72 -12.90
N PRO A 26 6.14 8.36 -14.07
CA PRO A 26 4.87 8.77 -14.66
C PRO A 26 3.87 7.61 -14.86
N LEU A 27 4.34 6.44 -15.29
CA LEU A 27 3.50 5.24 -15.41
C LEU A 27 2.93 4.83 -14.04
N TRP A 28 3.77 4.79 -13.01
CA TRP A 28 3.34 4.45 -11.66
C TRP A 28 2.29 5.42 -11.13
N ASP A 29 2.53 6.72 -11.25
CA ASP A 29 1.60 7.75 -10.77
C ASP A 29 0.25 7.70 -11.52
N TYR A 30 0.26 7.33 -12.81
CA TYR A 30 -0.96 7.07 -13.58
C TYR A 30 -1.74 5.88 -13.04
N LEU A 31 -1.06 4.75 -12.81
CA LEU A 31 -1.69 3.53 -12.29
C LEU A 31 -2.24 3.77 -10.88
N GLU A 32 -1.48 4.45 -10.02
CA GLU A 32 -1.92 4.86 -8.70
C GLU A 32 -3.18 5.73 -8.80
N LYS A 33 -3.18 6.78 -9.61
CA LYS A 33 -4.37 7.66 -9.73
C LYS A 33 -5.61 6.92 -10.25
N ARG A 34 -5.44 5.96 -11.16
CA ARG A 34 -6.55 5.26 -11.82
C ARG A 34 -7.08 4.08 -11.02
N PHE A 35 -6.20 3.33 -10.36
CA PHE A 35 -6.52 2.05 -9.74
C PHE A 35 -6.28 2.02 -8.22
N SER A 36 -5.68 3.06 -7.63
CA SER A 36 -5.64 3.20 -6.18
C SER A 36 -7.04 3.49 -5.68
N VAL A 37 -7.72 2.42 -5.27
CA VAL A 37 -8.86 2.56 -4.38
C VAL A 37 -8.28 2.98 -3.04
N ALA A 38 -8.46 4.25 -2.68
CA ALA A 38 -8.28 4.68 -1.32
C ALA A 38 -9.22 3.82 -0.46
N ASN A 39 -8.67 2.79 0.19
CA ASN A 39 -9.41 1.96 1.14
C ASN A 39 -9.67 2.79 2.39
N GLY A 40 -10.54 3.81 2.28
CA GLY A 40 -10.92 4.70 3.37
C GLY A 40 -11.33 3.95 4.64
N PRO A 41 -12.12 2.87 4.54
CA PRO A 41 -12.42 2.01 5.69
C PRO A 41 -11.17 1.38 6.31
N ARG A 42 -10.24 0.84 5.50
CA ARG A 42 -8.98 0.26 5.98
C ARG A 42 -8.08 1.32 6.62
N LEU A 43 -8.04 2.53 6.06
CA LEU A 43 -7.30 3.65 6.63
C LEU A 43 -7.88 4.05 7.99
N GLN A 44 -9.21 4.09 8.12
CA GLN A 44 -9.87 4.35 9.41
C GLN A 44 -9.65 3.22 10.41
N GLN A 45 -9.66 1.96 9.98
CA GLN A 45 -9.33 0.80 10.82
C GLN A 45 -7.90 0.90 11.33
N LEU A 46 -6.91 1.13 10.46
CA LEU A 46 -5.51 1.28 10.85
C LEU A 46 -5.31 2.44 11.83
N ARG A 47 -5.96 3.59 11.59
CA ARG A 47 -5.93 4.73 12.51
C ARG A 47 -6.52 4.36 13.88
N LYS A 48 -7.64 3.62 13.92
CA LYS A 48 -8.21 3.12 15.17
C LYS A 48 -7.25 2.16 15.87
N ASP A 49 -6.69 1.20 15.15
CA ASP A 49 -5.77 0.20 15.71
C ASP A 49 -4.53 0.86 16.31
N ILE A 50 -3.94 1.84 15.63
CA ILE A 50 -2.81 2.64 16.15
C ILE A 50 -3.24 3.42 17.40
N THR A 51 -4.39 4.11 17.37
CA THR A 51 -4.87 4.92 18.51
C THR A 51 -5.19 4.04 19.73
N HIS A 52 -5.64 2.81 19.50
CA HIS A 52 -5.94 1.83 20.54
C HIS A 52 -4.73 0.94 20.90
N CYS A 53 -3.58 1.09 20.23
CA CYS A 53 -2.39 0.32 20.51
C CYS A 53 -1.71 0.87 21.77
N CYS A 54 -2.06 0.32 22.92
CA CYS A 54 -1.44 0.62 24.21
C CYS A 54 -0.76 -0.63 24.78
N GLN A 55 0.33 -0.43 25.53
CA GLN A 55 0.98 -1.51 26.25
C GLN A 55 0.05 -2.02 27.36
N ALA A 56 -0.39 -3.28 27.25
CA ALA A 56 -1.26 -3.90 28.24
C ALA A 56 -0.49 -4.27 29.51
N LYS A 57 -1.20 -4.40 30.64
CA LYS A 57 -0.61 -4.78 31.93
C LYS A 57 -0.03 -6.20 31.83
N GLY A 58 1.29 -6.33 31.99
CA GLY A 58 2.01 -7.60 31.85
C GLY A 58 2.49 -7.92 30.43
N MET A 59 2.27 -7.03 29.45
CA MET A 59 2.82 -7.16 28.10
C MET A 59 4.30 -6.73 28.10
N PRO A 60 5.23 -7.58 27.63
CA PRO A 60 6.63 -7.18 27.50
C PRO A 60 6.77 -6.07 26.45
N LEU A 61 7.78 -5.22 26.64
CA LEU A 61 7.99 -4.05 25.80
C LEU A 61 8.24 -4.40 24.32
N GLU A 62 8.96 -5.50 24.09
CA GLU A 62 9.28 -6.00 22.75
C GLU A 62 8.01 -6.34 21.96
N ASP A 63 7.07 -7.07 22.57
CA ASP A 63 5.81 -7.44 21.92
C ASP A 63 4.95 -6.20 21.61
N TYR A 64 4.94 -5.22 22.50
CA TYR A 64 4.25 -3.95 22.25
C TYR A 64 4.88 -3.20 21.08
N TYR A 65 6.22 -3.10 21.07
CA TYR A 65 6.96 -2.42 20.01
C TYR A 65 6.75 -3.09 18.66
N ASN A 66 6.84 -4.42 18.59
CA ASN A 66 6.60 -5.21 17.39
C ASN A 66 5.15 -5.05 16.87
N LYS A 67 4.18 -4.99 17.79
CA LYS A 67 2.78 -4.75 17.42
C LYS A 67 2.58 -3.35 16.86
N LEU A 68 3.18 -2.34 17.47
CA LEU A 68 3.08 -0.96 17.00
C LEU A 68 3.76 -0.80 15.63
N THR A 69 4.96 -1.36 15.45
CA THR A 69 5.68 -1.28 14.17
C THR A 69 4.99 -2.03 13.05
N GLY A 70 4.27 -3.13 13.34
CA GLY A 70 3.45 -3.82 12.33
C GLY A 70 2.21 -3.05 11.85
N LEU A 71 1.82 -1.98 12.55
CA LEU A 71 0.70 -1.10 12.17
C LEU A 71 1.13 0.14 11.36
N PHE A 72 2.45 0.39 11.24
CA PHE A 72 3.03 1.46 10.42
C PHE A 72 3.56 0.89 9.10
#